data_AF-A0A1F9KR52-F1
#
_entry.id   AF-A0A1F9KR52-F1
#
_cell.length_a   1.000
_cell.length_b   1.000
_cell.length_c   1.000
_cell.angle_alpha   90.00
_cell.angle_beta   90.00
_cell.angle_gamma   90.00
#
_symmetry.space_group_name_H-M   'P 1'
#
loop_
_entity.id
_entity.type
_entity.pdbx_description
1 polymer ?
#
loop_
_entity_poly.entity_id
_entity_poly.type
_entity_poly.pdbx_seq_one_letter_code
_entity_poly.pdbx_strand_id
1 'polypeptide(L)'
;MSHWGNARAEIDGILNQHFDTPEYKRLFGVKLTPERQKLLDIHYPHYIKSRRDCWAASQAKAPLDVKRAIWEHEKDELIYDERLGAAHLTDDDMARATAEAALLPSARAAIYAWLYLCNTRPWIESLMINHATERKNNPEIVKGGGYTQRFAMKKVADLVGSVEKLDANTRVHMVADIDHSNLFEPVFERYVGDERAARAVVLAAQDSLAVDRAYRNALAVGMMEIPEQTGEALT
;
A
#
# COMPACT_ATOMS: atom_id res chain seq x y z
N MET A 1 -25.65 -9.82 -15.51
CA MET A 1 -24.25 -10.10 -15.88
C MET A 1 -23.38 -9.19 -15.04
N SER A 2 -22.22 -9.66 -14.57
CA SER A 2 -21.29 -8.81 -13.81
C SER A 2 -20.78 -7.66 -14.69
N HIS A 3 -20.61 -6.48 -14.10
CA HIS A 3 -19.95 -5.33 -14.72
C HIS A 3 -18.48 -5.21 -14.27
N TRP A 4 -17.98 -6.14 -13.44
CA TRP A 4 -16.62 -6.08 -12.92
C TRP A 4 -15.57 -6.16 -14.02
N GLY A 5 -15.72 -7.02 -15.03
CA GLY A 5 -14.71 -7.17 -16.08
C GLY A 5 -14.31 -5.84 -16.76
N ASN A 6 -15.28 -4.96 -17.03
CA ASN A 6 -15.02 -3.64 -17.59
C ASN A 6 -14.39 -2.68 -16.56
N ALA A 7 -14.93 -2.64 -15.34
CA ALA A 7 -14.40 -1.81 -14.26
C ALA A 7 -12.95 -2.19 -13.90
N ARG A 8 -12.66 -3.49 -13.86
CA ARG A 8 -11.34 -4.05 -13.60
C ARG A 8 -10.34 -3.60 -14.66
N ALA A 9 -10.70 -3.70 -15.94
CA ALA A 9 -9.82 -3.26 -17.03
C ALA A 9 -9.48 -1.76 -16.92
N GLU A 10 -10.44 -0.93 -16.52
CA GLU A 10 -10.20 0.49 -16.27
C GLU A 10 -9.29 0.72 -15.06
N ILE A 11 -9.54 0.04 -13.94
CA ILE A 11 -8.72 0.11 -12.72
C ILE A 11 -7.27 -0.34 -13.01
N ASP A 12 -7.08 -1.43 -13.75
CA ASP A 12 -5.75 -1.92 -14.13
C ASP A 12 -5.02 -0.90 -15.02
N GLY A 13 -5.75 -0.21 -15.91
CA GLY A 13 -5.22 0.91 -16.68
C GLY A 13 -4.73 2.06 -15.79
N ILE A 14 -5.52 2.45 -14.79
CA ILE A 14 -5.17 3.50 -13.83
C ILE A 14 -3.94 3.08 -13.00
N LEU A 15 -3.88 1.84 -12.53
CA LEU A 15 -2.77 1.30 -11.74
C LEU A 15 -1.45 1.29 -12.54
N ASN A 16 -1.50 0.95 -13.82
CA ASN A 16 -0.32 1.00 -14.68
C ASN A 16 0.21 2.44 -14.83
N GLN A 17 -0.69 3.43 -15.01
CA GLN A 17 -0.32 4.83 -15.14
C GLN A 17 0.12 5.48 -13.82
N HIS A 18 -0.26 4.89 -12.68
CA HIS A 18 0.03 5.41 -11.34
C HIS A 18 1.53 5.62 -11.07
N PHE A 19 2.39 4.79 -11.66
CA PHE A 19 3.85 4.88 -11.49
C PHE A 19 4.49 5.97 -12.37
N ASP A 20 3.75 6.48 -13.35
CA ASP A 20 4.21 7.55 -14.23
C ASP A 20 3.90 8.96 -13.70
N THR A 21 3.20 9.08 -12.57
CA THR A 21 2.85 10.38 -12.01
C THR A 21 4.07 11.10 -11.41
N PRO A 22 4.04 12.44 -11.29
CA PRO A 22 5.16 13.21 -10.75
C PRO A 22 5.56 12.78 -9.33
N GLU A 23 4.60 12.40 -8.49
CA GLU A 23 4.81 11.96 -7.11
C GLU A 23 5.63 10.67 -7.05
N TYR A 24 5.27 9.69 -7.88
CA TYR A 24 5.95 8.41 -7.96
C TYR A 24 7.34 8.53 -8.60
N LYS A 25 7.45 9.32 -9.67
CA LYS A 25 8.74 9.66 -10.27
C LYS A 25 9.67 10.36 -9.27
N ARG A 26 9.12 11.26 -8.44
CA ARG A 26 9.88 11.89 -7.35
C ARG A 26 10.32 10.87 -6.32
N LEU A 27 9.41 10.05 -5.78
CA LEU A 27 9.74 9.04 -4.78
C LEU A 27 10.88 8.11 -5.23
N PHE A 28 10.77 7.58 -6.45
CA PHE A 28 11.77 6.65 -6.96
C PHE A 28 13.06 7.35 -7.41
N GLY A 29 12.99 8.63 -7.80
CA GLY A 29 14.14 9.44 -8.19
C GLY A 29 15.01 9.93 -7.01
N VAL A 30 14.46 10.06 -5.81
CA VAL A 30 15.23 10.47 -4.62
C VAL A 30 16.10 9.30 -4.15
N LYS A 31 17.42 9.41 -4.21
CA LYS A 31 18.34 8.36 -3.73
C LYS A 31 18.11 8.05 -2.25
N LEU A 32 18.05 6.77 -1.92
CA LEU A 32 17.89 6.33 -0.54
C LEU A 32 19.26 6.34 0.17
N THR A 33 19.30 6.91 1.37
CA THR A 33 20.47 6.88 2.27
C THR A 33 20.02 6.28 3.61
N PRO A 34 20.94 5.86 4.49
CA PRO A 34 20.55 5.38 5.82
C PRO A 34 19.69 6.39 6.59
N GLU A 35 19.98 7.68 6.50
CA GLU A 35 19.22 8.76 7.15
C GLU A 35 17.83 8.93 6.55
N ARG A 36 17.72 8.85 5.21
CA ARG A 36 16.44 8.89 4.51
C ARG A 36 15.60 7.64 4.79
N GLN A 37 16.22 6.47 4.92
CA GLN A 37 15.52 5.24 5.31
C GLN A 37 14.94 5.36 6.72
N LYS A 38 15.70 5.92 7.69
CA LYS A 38 15.18 6.20 9.04
C LYS A 38 13.91 7.07 9.02
N LEU A 39 13.85 8.06 8.12
CA LEU A 39 12.62 8.87 7.94
C LEU A 39 11.44 7.99 7.52
N LEU A 40 11.64 7.06 6.56
CA LEU A 40 10.58 6.15 6.13
C LEU A 40 10.16 5.19 7.25
N ASP A 41 11.13 4.70 8.03
CA ASP A 41 10.90 3.76 9.14
C ASP A 41 10.05 4.36 10.25
N ILE A 42 10.14 5.68 10.49
CA ILE A 42 9.24 6.40 11.41
C ILE A 42 7.76 6.26 10.98
N HIS A 43 7.50 6.23 9.67
CA HIS A 43 6.14 6.25 9.13
C HIS A 43 5.56 4.85 8.89
N TYR A 44 6.41 3.85 8.66
CA TYR A 44 5.97 2.55 8.16
C TYR A 44 5.05 1.78 9.12
N PRO A 45 5.34 1.65 10.44
CA PRO A 45 4.43 0.97 11.37
C PRO A 45 3.05 1.63 11.43
N HIS A 46 3.00 2.97 11.43
CA HIS A 46 1.73 3.72 11.44
C HIS A 46 0.95 3.56 10.15
N TYR A 47 1.64 3.51 9.01
CA TYR A 47 1.01 3.18 7.74
C TYR A 47 0.37 1.80 7.79
N ILE A 48 1.11 0.75 8.18
CA ILE A 48 0.57 -0.61 8.26
C ILE A 48 -0.61 -0.68 9.23
N LYS A 49 -0.46 -0.12 10.44
CA LYS A 49 -1.54 -0.08 11.43
C LYS A 49 -2.80 0.56 10.85
N SER A 50 -2.65 1.69 10.15
CA SER A 50 -3.79 2.36 9.52
C SER A 50 -4.47 1.53 8.43
N ARG A 51 -3.72 0.65 7.72
CA ARG A 51 -4.31 -0.29 6.77
C ARG A 51 -5.22 -1.29 7.47
N ARG A 52 -4.79 -1.85 8.61
CA ARG A 52 -5.61 -2.75 9.43
C ARG A 52 -6.90 -2.07 9.89
N ASP A 53 -6.80 -0.81 10.35
CA ASP A 53 -7.97 0.00 10.71
C ASP A 53 -8.92 0.24 9.51
N CYS A 54 -8.36 0.46 8.30
CA CYS A 54 -9.14 0.61 7.06
C CYS A 54 -9.85 -0.69 6.64
N TRP A 55 -9.20 -1.83 6.78
CA TRP A 55 -9.79 -3.15 6.52
C TRP A 55 -10.92 -3.45 7.50
N ALA A 56 -10.73 -3.16 8.79
CA ALA A 56 -11.77 -3.28 9.81
C ALA A 56 -12.98 -2.38 9.49
N ALA A 57 -12.76 -1.14 9.04
CA ALA A 57 -13.83 -0.22 8.64
C ALA A 57 -14.63 -0.72 7.42
N SER A 58 -13.97 -1.37 6.45
CA SER A 58 -14.65 -2.07 5.35
C SER A 58 -15.48 -3.24 5.88
N GLN A 59 -14.86 -4.06 6.73
CA GLN A 59 -15.46 -5.27 7.28
C GLN A 59 -16.71 -4.95 8.11
N ALA A 60 -16.71 -3.87 8.88
CA ALA A 60 -17.82 -3.48 9.75
C ALA A 60 -19.17 -3.44 9.00
N LYS A 61 -19.16 -2.97 7.75
CA LYS A 61 -20.36 -2.69 6.94
C LYS A 61 -20.65 -3.75 5.87
N ALA A 62 -19.74 -4.69 5.66
CA ALA A 62 -19.81 -5.63 4.54
C ALA A 62 -20.81 -6.78 4.75
N PRO A 63 -21.30 -7.43 3.68
CA PRO A 63 -22.00 -8.72 3.75
C PRO A 63 -21.14 -9.81 4.40
N LEU A 64 -21.77 -10.87 4.94
CA LEU A 64 -21.07 -11.89 5.72
C LEU A 64 -19.99 -12.66 4.94
N ASP A 65 -20.22 -12.98 3.68
CA ASP A 65 -19.22 -13.63 2.82
C ASP A 65 -18.02 -12.71 2.56
N VAL A 66 -18.26 -11.42 2.34
CA VAL A 66 -17.19 -10.42 2.21
C VAL A 66 -16.43 -10.25 3.52
N LYS A 67 -17.10 -10.26 4.68
CA LYS A 67 -16.43 -10.23 5.98
C LYS A 67 -15.48 -11.41 6.17
N ARG A 68 -15.85 -12.60 5.70
CA ARG A 68 -14.99 -13.79 5.73
C ARG A 68 -13.79 -13.62 4.80
N ALA A 69 -13.98 -13.12 3.58
CA ALA A 69 -12.86 -12.85 2.67
C ALA A 69 -11.86 -11.85 3.27
N ILE A 70 -12.35 -10.76 3.88
CA ILE A 70 -11.49 -9.82 4.62
C ILE A 70 -10.80 -10.51 5.79
N TRP A 71 -11.48 -11.37 6.53
CA TRP A 71 -10.86 -12.11 7.63
C TRP A 71 -9.74 -13.04 7.17
N GLU A 72 -9.91 -13.74 6.04
CA GLU A 72 -8.84 -14.57 5.48
C GLU A 72 -7.60 -13.73 5.11
N HIS A 73 -7.80 -12.53 4.57
CA HIS A 73 -6.71 -11.57 4.36
C HIS A 73 -6.06 -11.12 5.69
N GLU A 74 -6.86 -10.71 6.67
CA GLU A 74 -6.34 -10.18 7.95
C GLU A 74 -5.60 -11.23 8.78
N LYS A 75 -5.80 -12.54 8.55
CA LYS A 75 -5.03 -13.59 9.24
C LYS A 75 -3.54 -13.48 8.95
N ASP A 76 -3.15 -13.32 7.69
CA ASP A 76 -1.74 -13.15 7.30
C ASP A 76 -1.16 -11.92 8.00
N GLU A 77 -1.94 -10.84 7.98
CA GLU A 77 -1.51 -9.51 8.39
C GLU A 77 -1.39 -9.31 9.90
N LEU A 78 -2.34 -9.86 10.68
CA LEU A 78 -2.46 -9.65 12.13
C LEU A 78 -2.10 -10.86 12.98
N ILE A 79 -2.19 -12.08 12.44
CA ILE A 79 -2.03 -13.31 13.22
C ILE A 79 -0.73 -13.99 12.84
N TYR A 80 -0.62 -14.48 11.61
CA TYR A 80 0.54 -15.24 11.15
C TYR A 80 0.50 -15.44 9.64
N ASP A 81 1.55 -15.00 8.95
CA ASP A 81 1.82 -15.37 7.58
C ASP A 81 2.91 -16.45 7.56
N GLU A 82 2.59 -17.65 7.07
CA GLU A 82 3.53 -18.78 6.96
C GLU A 82 4.78 -18.44 6.14
N ARG A 83 4.66 -17.54 5.14
CA ARG A 83 5.77 -17.11 4.29
C ARG A 83 6.76 -16.23 5.07
N LEU A 84 6.26 -15.47 6.04
CA LEU A 84 7.03 -14.58 6.90
C LEU A 84 7.52 -15.26 8.18
N GLY A 85 6.76 -16.25 8.67
CA GLY A 85 6.96 -16.84 9.99
C GLY A 85 6.53 -15.91 11.14
N ALA A 86 5.76 -14.86 10.86
CA ALA A 86 5.26 -13.87 11.81
C ALA A 86 4.05 -13.12 11.21
N ALA A 87 3.38 -12.29 12.01
CA ALA A 87 2.45 -11.28 11.50
C ALA A 87 3.22 -10.13 10.81
N HIS A 88 2.56 -9.42 9.89
CA HIS A 88 3.17 -8.30 9.16
C HIS A 88 3.33 -7.03 10.01
N LEU A 89 2.58 -6.92 11.10
CA LEU A 89 2.79 -5.92 12.15
C LEU A 89 2.57 -6.56 13.52
N THR A 90 3.52 -6.38 14.43
CA THR A 90 3.45 -6.93 15.79
C THR A 90 3.28 -5.84 16.86
N ASP A 91 2.86 -6.23 18.06
CA ASP A 91 2.84 -5.33 19.23
C ASP A 91 4.24 -4.79 19.54
N ASP A 92 5.27 -5.61 19.33
CA ASP A 92 6.67 -5.22 19.49
C ASP A 92 7.11 -4.14 18.49
N ASP A 93 6.63 -4.22 17.24
CA ASP A 93 6.87 -3.18 16.24
C ASP A 93 6.18 -1.88 16.64
N MET A 94 4.94 -1.96 17.15
CA MET A 94 4.21 -0.81 17.64
C MET A 94 4.81 -0.21 18.91
N ALA A 95 5.38 -1.03 19.80
CA ALA A 95 6.08 -0.56 21.00
C ALA A 95 7.39 0.16 20.65
N ARG A 96 8.04 -0.20 19.54
CA ARG A 96 9.23 0.48 19.01
C ARG A 96 8.89 1.68 18.11
N ALA A 97 7.67 1.76 17.60
CA ALA A 97 7.26 2.81 16.69
C ALA A 97 7.34 4.19 17.36
N THR A 98 7.75 5.19 16.59
CA THR A 98 7.76 6.58 17.06
C THR A 98 6.35 7.05 17.38
N ALA A 99 6.16 8.04 18.25
CA ALA A 99 4.82 8.61 18.47
C ALA A 99 4.24 9.17 17.16
N GLU A 100 2.92 9.04 16.95
CA GLU A 100 2.23 9.54 15.75
C GLU A 100 2.42 11.05 15.53
N ALA A 101 2.71 11.81 16.60
CA ALA A 101 3.06 13.23 16.53
C ALA A 101 4.37 13.51 15.77
N ALA A 102 5.24 12.52 15.61
CA ALA A 102 6.50 12.63 14.87
C ALA A 102 6.34 12.40 13.35
N LEU A 103 5.16 11.97 12.89
CA LEU A 103 4.90 11.80 11.46
C LEU A 103 4.89 13.15 10.74
N LEU A 104 5.35 13.14 9.49
CA LEU A 104 5.20 14.30 8.60
C LEU A 104 3.72 14.69 8.51
N PRO A 105 3.36 15.97 8.70
CA PRO A 105 1.96 16.40 8.73
C PRO A 105 1.17 15.94 7.50
N SER A 106 1.76 16.02 6.31
CA SER A 106 1.13 15.58 5.06
C SER A 106 0.98 14.06 4.97
N ALA A 107 1.93 13.28 5.50
CA ALA A 107 1.82 11.82 5.55
C ALA A 107 0.71 11.39 6.52
N ARG A 108 0.62 12.05 7.69
CA ARG A 108 -0.46 11.82 8.66
C ARG A 108 -1.83 12.22 8.09
N ALA A 109 -1.92 13.34 7.38
CA ALA A 109 -3.14 13.75 6.71
C ALA A 109 -3.62 12.73 5.67
N ALA A 110 -2.70 12.13 4.89
CA ALA A 110 -3.05 11.07 3.95
C ALA A 110 -3.55 9.79 4.66
N ILE A 111 -2.94 9.41 5.79
CA ILE A 111 -3.44 8.31 6.63
C ILE A 111 -4.89 8.57 7.08
N TYR A 112 -5.18 9.77 7.57
CA TYR A 112 -6.55 10.14 7.96
C TYR A 112 -7.52 10.18 6.77
N ALA A 113 -7.06 10.57 5.59
CA ALA A 113 -7.89 10.56 4.39
C ALA A 113 -8.31 9.13 4.01
N TRP A 114 -7.40 8.14 4.05
CA TRP A 114 -7.78 6.74 3.86
C TRP A 114 -8.78 6.25 4.90
N LEU A 115 -8.54 6.53 6.18
CA LEU A 115 -9.47 6.16 7.25
C LEU A 115 -10.84 6.78 7.03
N TYR A 116 -10.91 8.06 6.66
CA TYR A 116 -12.15 8.75 6.34
C TYR A 116 -12.88 8.07 5.19
N LEU A 117 -12.19 7.80 4.07
CA LEU A 117 -12.77 7.12 2.91
C LEU A 117 -13.34 5.75 3.31
N CYS A 118 -12.57 4.93 4.02
CA CYS A 118 -13.01 3.61 4.45
C CYS A 118 -14.19 3.65 5.43
N ASN A 119 -14.22 4.64 6.33
CA ASN A 119 -15.28 4.81 7.33
C ASN A 119 -16.55 5.46 6.81
N THR A 120 -16.50 6.23 5.73
CA THR A 120 -17.68 6.99 5.24
C THR A 120 -18.30 6.39 3.98
N ARG A 121 -17.53 5.68 3.15
CA ARG A 121 -18.05 5.09 1.92
C ARG A 121 -18.86 3.80 2.16
N PRO A 122 -19.77 3.43 1.23
CA PRO A 122 -20.38 2.11 1.17
C PRO A 122 -19.34 1.00 1.19
N TRP A 123 -19.73 -0.20 1.67
CA TRP A 123 -18.77 -1.29 1.91
C TRP A 123 -17.97 -1.71 0.67
N ILE A 124 -18.56 -1.68 -0.54
CA ILE A 124 -17.88 -2.12 -1.76
C ILE A 124 -16.84 -1.09 -2.25
N GLU A 125 -17.13 0.21 -2.07
CA GLU A 125 -16.18 1.29 -2.31
C GLU A 125 -15.05 1.24 -1.27
N SER A 126 -15.40 1.05 0.00
CA SER A 126 -14.43 0.89 1.11
C SER A 126 -13.50 -0.31 0.87
N LEU A 127 -14.06 -1.45 0.44
CA LEU A 127 -13.30 -2.62 0.03
C LEU A 127 -12.35 -2.27 -1.13
N MET A 128 -12.83 -1.57 -2.15
CA MET A 128 -11.99 -1.16 -3.28
C MET A 128 -10.87 -0.19 -2.88
N ILE A 129 -11.12 0.73 -1.93
CA ILE A 129 -10.08 1.63 -1.42
C ILE A 129 -8.93 0.83 -0.80
N ASN A 130 -9.24 -0.24 -0.08
CA ASN A 130 -8.23 -1.15 0.45
C ASN A 130 -7.58 -2.00 -0.66
N HIS A 131 -8.40 -2.62 -1.49
CA HIS A 131 -7.95 -3.49 -2.55
C HIS A 131 -7.03 -2.82 -3.58
N ALA A 132 -7.25 -1.53 -3.87
CA ALA A 132 -6.39 -0.77 -4.78
C ALA A 132 -4.93 -0.68 -4.29
N THR A 133 -4.68 -0.72 -2.97
CA THR A 133 -3.30 -0.75 -2.47
C THR A 133 -2.64 -2.10 -2.69
N GLU A 134 -3.39 -3.20 -2.59
CA GLU A 134 -2.89 -4.55 -2.88
C GLU A 134 -2.66 -4.74 -4.39
N ARG A 135 -3.63 -4.35 -5.24
CA ARG A 135 -3.49 -4.48 -6.71
C ARG A 135 -2.30 -3.70 -7.26
N LYS A 136 -1.99 -2.53 -6.68
CA LYS A 136 -0.81 -1.72 -7.07
C LYS A 136 0.51 -2.47 -6.85
N ASN A 137 0.54 -3.43 -5.94
CA ASN A 137 1.71 -4.24 -5.70
C ASN A 137 1.77 -5.49 -6.59
N ASN A 138 0.67 -5.90 -7.21
CA ASN A 138 0.62 -7.09 -8.04
C ASN A 138 1.37 -6.89 -9.38
N PRO A 139 2.49 -7.59 -9.61
CA PRO A 139 3.30 -7.46 -10.83
C PRO A 139 2.64 -8.06 -12.09
N GLU A 140 1.60 -8.89 -11.94
CA GLU A 140 0.81 -9.39 -13.07
C GLU A 140 -0.08 -8.30 -13.68
N ILE A 141 -0.42 -7.29 -12.88
CA ILE A 141 -1.24 -6.14 -13.28
C ILE A 141 -0.35 -4.96 -13.68
N VAL A 142 0.60 -4.60 -12.82
CA VAL A 142 1.45 -3.42 -13.01
C VAL A 142 2.69 -3.77 -13.83
N LYS A 143 2.73 -3.26 -15.07
CA LYS A 143 3.86 -3.46 -15.99
C LYS A 143 5.15 -2.89 -15.41
N GLY A 144 6.21 -3.70 -15.43
CA GLY A 144 7.52 -3.36 -14.87
C GLY A 144 7.63 -3.50 -13.34
N GLY A 145 6.63 -4.14 -12.71
CA GLY A 145 6.63 -4.49 -11.29
C GLY A 145 5.77 -3.56 -10.44
N GLY A 146 5.17 -4.11 -9.39
CA GLY A 146 4.39 -3.34 -8.41
C GLY A 146 5.26 -2.49 -7.49
N TYR A 147 4.62 -1.74 -6.58
CA TYR A 147 5.33 -0.83 -5.68
C TYR A 147 6.36 -1.56 -4.79
N THR A 148 5.98 -2.68 -4.14
CA THR A 148 6.89 -3.45 -3.27
C THR A 148 8.15 -3.87 -4.01
N GLN A 149 8.02 -4.44 -5.21
CA GLN A 149 9.15 -4.87 -6.01
C GLN A 149 10.06 -3.70 -6.41
N ARG A 150 9.50 -2.58 -6.87
CA ARG A 150 10.29 -1.38 -7.22
C ARG A 150 11.04 -0.83 -6.01
N PHE A 151 10.39 -0.78 -4.85
CA PHE A 151 11.00 -0.27 -3.63
C PHE A 151 12.08 -1.20 -3.08
N ALA A 152 11.88 -2.52 -3.18
CA ALA A 152 12.89 -3.52 -2.87
C ALA A 152 14.14 -3.33 -3.74
N MET A 153 13.98 -3.20 -5.06
CA MET A 153 15.11 -2.97 -5.97
C MET A 153 15.81 -1.63 -5.70
N LYS A 154 15.07 -0.60 -5.26
CA LYS A 154 15.65 0.65 -4.79
C LYS A 154 16.52 0.46 -3.54
N LYS A 155 16.03 -0.24 -2.52
CA LYS A 155 16.82 -0.59 -1.33
C LYS A 155 18.09 -1.37 -1.70
N VAL A 156 17.98 -2.30 -2.65
CA VAL A 156 19.13 -3.06 -3.17
C VAL A 156 20.16 -2.14 -3.80
N ALA A 157 19.74 -1.29 -4.73
CA ALA A 157 20.64 -0.38 -5.45
C ALA A 157 21.30 0.65 -4.53
N ASP A 158 20.55 1.20 -3.57
CA ASP A 158 20.97 2.37 -2.81
C ASP A 158 21.59 2.03 -1.43
N LEU A 159 21.24 0.89 -0.81
CA LEU A 159 21.61 0.58 0.59
C LEU A 159 22.28 -0.78 0.80
N VAL A 160 21.64 -1.87 0.35
CA VAL A 160 22.00 -3.22 0.83
C VAL A 160 22.82 -4.04 -0.17
N GLY A 161 22.77 -3.68 -1.46
CA GLY A 161 23.55 -4.30 -2.53
C GLY A 161 23.01 -5.65 -3.05
N SER A 162 22.16 -6.36 -2.31
CA SER A 162 21.55 -7.61 -2.78
C SER A 162 20.18 -7.90 -2.14
N VAL A 163 19.34 -8.69 -2.82
CA VAL A 163 17.97 -9.03 -2.39
C VAL A 163 17.96 -9.85 -1.10
N GLU A 164 18.97 -10.70 -0.90
CA GLU A 164 19.11 -11.57 0.28
C GLU A 164 19.32 -10.77 1.57
N LYS A 165 19.77 -9.52 1.46
CA LYS A 165 19.98 -8.61 2.58
C LYS A 165 18.77 -7.75 2.92
N LEU A 166 17.69 -7.83 2.14
CA LEU A 166 16.43 -7.18 2.49
C LEU A 166 15.80 -7.80 3.74
N ASP A 167 14.94 -7.05 4.43
CA ASP A 167 14.13 -7.59 5.51
C ASP A 167 13.14 -8.65 5.00
N ALA A 168 12.76 -9.58 5.88
CA ALA A 168 11.91 -10.71 5.51
C ALA A 168 10.53 -10.25 5.01
N ASN A 169 9.95 -9.24 5.65
CA ASN A 169 8.65 -8.66 5.28
C ASN A 169 8.65 -8.15 3.83
N THR A 170 9.66 -7.35 3.44
CA THR A 170 9.82 -6.87 2.07
C THR A 170 9.91 -8.02 1.06
N ARG A 171 10.66 -9.08 1.37
CA ARG A 171 10.79 -10.24 0.46
C ARG A 171 9.48 -11.01 0.31
N VAL A 172 8.71 -11.17 1.38
CA VAL A 172 7.42 -11.87 1.35
C VAL A 172 6.42 -11.11 0.49
N HIS A 173 6.27 -9.79 0.69
CA HIS A 173 5.34 -8.97 -0.09
C HIS A 173 5.70 -8.91 -1.58
N MET A 174 6.95 -9.18 -1.99
CA MET A 174 7.26 -9.32 -3.42
C MET A 174 6.53 -10.50 -4.10
N VAL A 175 5.98 -11.44 -3.33
CA VAL A 175 5.25 -12.62 -3.82
C VAL A 175 3.80 -12.63 -3.33
N ALA A 176 3.59 -12.35 -2.04
CA ALA A 176 2.29 -12.42 -1.37
C ALA A 176 1.22 -11.52 -1.98
N ASP A 177 1.64 -10.38 -2.53
CA ASP A 177 0.73 -9.34 -3.02
C ASP A 177 -0.10 -9.81 -4.25
N ILE A 178 0.32 -10.88 -4.95
CA ILE A 178 -0.49 -11.51 -6.00
C ILE A 178 -1.73 -12.18 -5.39
N ASP A 179 -1.53 -12.99 -4.34
CA ASP A 179 -2.61 -13.74 -3.68
C ASP A 179 -3.60 -12.78 -3.02
N HIS A 180 -3.09 -11.77 -2.31
CA HIS A 180 -3.92 -10.73 -1.67
C HIS A 180 -4.72 -9.93 -2.70
N SER A 181 -4.10 -9.60 -3.85
CA SER A 181 -4.78 -8.95 -4.97
C SER A 181 -5.81 -9.86 -5.66
N ASN A 182 -5.68 -11.17 -5.64
CA ASN A 182 -6.61 -12.06 -6.35
C ASN A 182 -7.76 -12.55 -5.45
N LEU A 183 -7.57 -12.55 -4.13
CA LEU A 183 -8.55 -13.02 -3.13
C LEU A 183 -9.94 -12.39 -3.27
N PHE A 184 -10.01 -11.11 -3.67
CA PHE A 184 -11.26 -10.36 -3.75
C PHE A 184 -11.91 -10.35 -5.13
N GLU A 185 -11.29 -10.93 -6.17
CA GLU A 185 -11.90 -11.02 -7.51
C GLU A 185 -13.31 -11.65 -7.49
N PRO A 186 -13.55 -12.79 -6.78
CA PRO A 186 -14.90 -13.37 -6.73
C PRO A 186 -15.92 -12.48 -6.04
N VAL A 187 -15.49 -11.62 -5.11
CA VAL A 187 -16.36 -10.65 -4.42
C VAL A 187 -16.82 -9.58 -5.41
N PHE A 188 -15.89 -8.97 -6.15
CA PHE A 188 -16.26 -7.95 -7.12
C PHE A 188 -17.10 -8.53 -8.26
N GLU A 189 -16.81 -9.75 -8.71
CA GLU A 189 -17.64 -10.41 -9.73
C GLU A 189 -19.08 -10.63 -9.30
N ARG A 190 -19.28 -10.90 -8.01
CA ARG A 190 -20.61 -11.11 -7.45
C ARG A 190 -21.37 -9.80 -7.25
N TYR A 191 -20.69 -8.76 -6.78
CA TYR A 191 -21.35 -7.57 -6.23
C TYR A 191 -21.30 -6.32 -7.11
N VAL A 192 -20.45 -6.28 -8.14
CA VAL A 192 -20.46 -5.22 -9.16
C VAL A 192 -21.49 -5.58 -10.24
N GLY A 193 -22.76 -5.58 -9.83
CA GLY A 193 -23.88 -6.09 -10.64
C GLY A 193 -24.53 -5.08 -11.60
N ASP A 194 -24.18 -3.79 -11.49
CA ASP A 194 -24.71 -2.72 -12.33
C ASP A 194 -23.63 -1.65 -12.65
N GLU A 195 -23.92 -0.77 -13.60
CA GLU A 195 -23.00 0.31 -14.00
C GLU A 195 -22.70 1.31 -12.88
N ARG A 196 -23.65 1.52 -11.95
CA ARG A 196 -23.45 2.46 -10.85
C ARG A 196 -22.42 1.91 -9.88
N ALA A 197 -22.51 0.62 -9.53
CA ALA A 197 -21.52 -0.08 -8.74
C ALA A 197 -20.16 -0.11 -9.45
N ALA A 198 -20.13 -0.37 -10.76
CA ALA A 198 -18.91 -0.36 -11.55
C ALA A 198 -18.21 1.01 -11.52
N ARG A 199 -18.94 2.10 -11.77
CA ARG A 199 -18.40 3.47 -11.66
C ARG A 199 -17.95 3.78 -10.24
N ALA A 200 -18.70 3.36 -9.22
CA ALA A 200 -18.36 3.61 -7.83
C ALA A 200 -17.02 2.96 -7.42
N VAL A 201 -16.77 1.71 -7.82
CA VAL A 201 -15.49 1.05 -7.50
C VAL A 201 -14.33 1.67 -8.28
N VAL A 202 -14.51 2.07 -9.55
CA VAL A 202 -13.48 2.80 -10.30
C VAL A 202 -13.11 4.11 -9.59
N LEU A 203 -14.10 4.91 -9.20
CA LEU A 203 -13.87 6.17 -8.48
C LEU A 203 -13.20 5.93 -7.12
N ALA A 204 -13.61 4.88 -6.39
CA ALA A 204 -13.01 4.53 -5.11
C ALA A 204 -11.52 4.14 -5.25
N ALA A 205 -11.16 3.44 -6.34
CA ALA A 205 -9.77 3.14 -6.66
C ALA A 205 -8.98 4.42 -6.98
N GLN A 206 -9.55 5.33 -7.78
CA GLN A 206 -8.92 6.62 -8.10
C GLN A 206 -8.68 7.47 -6.84
N ASP A 207 -9.67 7.57 -5.96
CA ASP A 207 -9.56 8.29 -4.68
C ASP A 207 -8.46 7.68 -3.80
N SER A 208 -8.43 6.35 -3.65
CA SER A 208 -7.39 5.68 -2.86
C SER A 208 -5.99 5.89 -3.43
N LEU A 209 -5.84 5.82 -4.74
CA LEU A 209 -4.56 6.06 -5.42
C LEU A 209 -4.16 7.54 -5.34
N ALA A 210 -5.09 8.49 -5.34
CA ALA A 210 -4.78 9.90 -5.09
C ALA A 210 -4.20 10.11 -3.68
N VAL A 211 -4.79 9.49 -2.67
CA VAL A 211 -4.26 9.51 -1.29
C VAL A 211 -2.89 8.83 -1.23
N ASP A 212 -2.71 7.71 -1.92
CA ASP A 212 -1.41 7.03 -2.02
C ASP A 212 -0.33 7.95 -2.60
N ARG A 213 -0.62 8.64 -3.72
CA ARG A 213 0.34 9.61 -4.30
C ARG A 213 0.70 10.70 -3.32
N ALA A 214 -0.28 11.26 -2.60
CA ALA A 214 -0.05 12.29 -1.60
C ALA A 214 0.86 11.79 -0.47
N TYR A 215 0.61 10.59 0.05
CA TYR A 215 1.43 9.94 1.07
C TYR A 215 2.87 9.71 0.58
N ARG A 216 3.03 9.08 -0.59
CA ARG A 216 4.35 8.79 -1.18
C ARG A 216 5.12 10.07 -1.50
N ASN A 217 4.43 11.11 -1.96
CA ASN A 217 5.04 12.41 -2.21
C ASN A 217 5.54 13.08 -0.93
N ALA A 218 4.75 13.03 0.14
CA ALA A 218 5.15 13.61 1.42
C ALA A 218 6.45 12.98 1.94
N LEU A 219 6.56 11.66 1.84
CA LEU A 219 7.79 10.94 2.19
C LEU A 219 8.96 11.34 1.28
N ALA A 220 8.73 11.43 -0.04
CA ALA A 220 9.76 11.83 -0.98
C ALA A 220 10.30 13.23 -0.71
N VAL A 221 9.41 14.20 -0.48
CA VAL A 221 9.79 15.58 -0.12
C VAL A 221 10.55 15.60 1.20
N GLY A 222 10.06 14.88 2.23
CA GLY A 222 10.78 14.80 3.51
C GLY A 222 12.18 14.20 3.37
N MET A 223 12.37 13.21 2.49
CA MET A 223 13.70 12.67 2.18
C MET A 223 14.60 13.69 1.48
N MET A 224 14.05 14.56 0.61
CA MET A 224 14.82 15.59 -0.10
C MET A 224 15.35 16.69 0.83
N GLU A 225 14.67 16.96 1.96
CA GLU A 225 15.15 17.89 2.99
C GLU A 225 16.35 17.34 3.76
N ILE A 226 16.62 16.04 3.68
CA ILE A 226 17.80 15.41 4.27
C ILE A 226 18.93 15.50 3.24
N PRO A 227 20.04 16.22 3.54
CA PRO A 227 21.17 16.34 2.62
C PRO A 227 21.68 14.97 2.20
N GLU A 228 21.96 14.80 0.91
CA GLU A 228 22.79 13.68 0.48
C GLU A 228 24.20 13.96 0.98
N GLN A 229 24.68 13.19 1.95
CA GLN A 229 26.08 13.29 2.36
C GLN A 229 26.95 12.91 1.16
N THR A 230 27.45 13.91 0.44
CA THR A 230 28.53 13.74 -0.51
C THR A 230 29.74 13.40 0.33
N GLY A 231 30.24 12.16 0.23
CA GLY A 231 31.50 11.79 0.86
C GLY A 231 32.62 12.65 0.28
N GLU A 232 32.89 13.79 0.89
CA GLU A 232 34.22 14.38 0.82
C GLU A 232 35.12 13.39 1.57
N ALA A 233 35.87 12.63 0.79
CA ALA A 233 37.04 11.94 1.29
C ALA A 233 37.89 13.00 2.00
N LEU A 234 38.01 12.87 3.32
CA LEU A 234 39.05 13.54 4.08
C LEU A 234 40.38 13.13 3.45
N THR A 235 40.93 14.01 2.61
CA THR A 235 42.29 13.95 2.07
C THR A 235 43.29 14.24 3.17
#